data_AF-A0A5C6XK50-F1
#
_entry.id   AF-A0A5C6XK50-F1
#
_cell.length_a   1.000
_cell.length_b   1.000
_cell.length_c   1.000
_cell.angle_alpha   90.00
_cell.angle_beta   90.00
_cell.angle_gamma   90.00
#
_symmetry.space_group_name_H-M   'P 1'
#
loop_
_entity.id
_entity.type
_entity.pdbx_description
1 polymer ?
#
loop_
_entity_poly.entity_id
_entity_poly.type
_entity_poly.pdbx_seq_one_letter_code
_entity_poly.pdbx_strand_id
1 'polypeptide(L)'
;MNNSIHYLKSRNSDFLAGADLEIFELEGKSKILTVKKVEYKENFRVNGRLKQKGIIAYFEEPYAKPLIINTTNTRKIKELTGVIDASKYVGFSLEFHFDVSVRMKVSQTETLKGGIRIKSVNTNGLVAELKDVKTRIKQAANKAELMSIWQELNESDQAIYKDDMTVKFKSL
;
A
#
# COMPACT_ATOMS: atom_id res chain seq x y z
N MET A 1 -6.77 4.17 34.85
CA MET A 1 -6.45 3.20 33.78
C MET A 1 -7.73 2.45 33.47
N ASN A 2 -8.16 2.43 32.20
CA ASN A 2 -9.42 1.79 31.81
C ASN A 2 -9.19 0.28 31.74
N ASN A 3 -9.76 -0.48 32.67
CA ASN A 3 -9.52 -1.92 32.88
C ASN A 3 -10.41 -2.82 31.99
N SER A 4 -10.90 -2.30 30.85
CA SER A 4 -11.77 -3.06 29.95
C SER A 4 -10.97 -4.06 29.11
N ILE A 5 -11.28 -5.34 29.29
CA ILE A 5 -10.72 -6.43 28.46
C ILE A 5 -11.51 -6.44 27.15
N HIS A 6 -10.99 -5.79 26.12
CA HIS A 6 -11.63 -5.81 24.80
C HIS A 6 -11.38 -7.17 24.11
N TYR A 7 -12.44 -7.88 23.74
CA TYR A 7 -12.35 -9.24 23.17
C TYR A 7 -11.45 -9.31 21.93
N LEU A 8 -11.37 -8.25 21.11
CA LEU A 8 -10.49 -8.22 19.94
C LEU A 8 -9.00 -8.29 20.28
N LYS A 9 -8.59 -7.89 21.50
CA LYS A 9 -7.19 -8.01 21.95
C LYS A 9 -6.74 -9.47 22.09
N SER A 10 -7.69 -10.41 22.21
CA SER A 10 -7.38 -11.85 22.22
C SER A 10 -7.04 -12.41 20.83
N ARG A 11 -7.24 -11.65 19.74
CA ARG A 11 -6.92 -12.10 18.39
C ARG A 11 -5.40 -12.03 18.16
N ASN A 12 -4.77 -13.20 18.16
CA ASN A 12 -3.36 -13.37 17.82
C ASN A 12 -3.15 -13.28 16.29
N SER A 13 -2.95 -12.07 15.79
CA SER A 13 -2.45 -11.84 14.43
C SER A 13 -1.12 -11.10 14.51
N ASP A 14 -0.09 -11.64 13.85
CA ASP A 14 1.25 -11.04 13.76
C ASP A 14 1.26 -9.79 12.87
N PHE A 15 0.24 -9.65 12.02
CA PHE A 15 0.10 -8.55 11.06
C PHE A 15 -1.18 -7.76 11.30
N LEU A 16 -1.15 -6.50 10.87
CA LEU A 16 -2.27 -5.57 10.93
C LEU A 16 -3.49 -6.13 10.18
N ALA A 17 -4.61 -6.23 10.90
CA ALA A 17 -5.88 -6.75 10.42
C ALA A 17 -7.05 -5.85 10.87
N GLY A 18 -8.25 -6.11 10.34
CA GLY A 18 -9.42 -5.25 10.60
C GLY A 18 -9.72 -5.04 12.10
N ALA A 19 -9.47 -6.06 12.92
CA ALA A 19 -9.62 -5.98 14.37
C ALA A 19 -8.68 -4.94 15.00
N ASP A 20 -7.47 -4.76 14.47
CA ASP A 20 -6.54 -3.74 14.96
C ASP A 20 -7.04 -2.33 14.64
N LEU A 21 -7.71 -2.11 13.49
CA LEU A 21 -8.29 -0.80 13.15
C LEU A 21 -9.46 -0.42 14.08
N GLU A 22 -10.25 -1.40 14.52
CA GLU A 22 -11.31 -1.21 15.51
C GLU A 22 -10.72 -0.87 16.89
N ILE A 23 -9.64 -1.57 17.28
CA ILE A 23 -8.90 -1.24 18.50
C ILE A 23 -8.31 0.18 18.41
N PHE A 24 -7.79 0.59 17.25
CA PHE A 24 -7.26 1.95 17.09
C PHE A 24 -8.34 3.00 17.36
N GLU A 25 -9.54 2.80 16.82
CA GLU A 25 -10.66 3.71 17.04
C GLU A 25 -11.08 3.77 18.51
N LEU A 26 -11.19 2.62 19.17
CA LEU A 26 -11.54 2.53 20.59
C LEU A 26 -10.49 3.17 21.51
N GLU A 27 -9.22 3.13 21.12
CA GLU A 27 -8.10 3.70 21.88
C GLU A 27 -7.74 5.13 21.43
N GLY A 28 -8.52 5.74 20.53
CA GLY A 28 -8.24 7.10 20.01
C GLY A 28 -6.96 7.21 19.20
N LYS A 29 -6.46 6.10 18.64
CA LYS A 29 -5.26 6.03 17.80
C LYS A 29 -5.60 6.32 16.34
N SER A 30 -4.63 6.89 15.64
CA SER A 30 -4.75 7.20 14.21
C SER A 30 -4.78 5.93 13.37
N LYS A 31 -5.67 5.91 12.36
CA LYS A 31 -5.67 4.93 11.25
C LYS A 31 -4.80 5.38 10.06
N ILE A 32 -4.18 6.55 10.17
CA ILE A 32 -3.15 7.04 9.25
C ILE A 32 -1.81 6.61 9.83
N LEU A 33 -1.10 5.76 9.09
CA LEU A 33 0.20 5.21 9.51
C LEU A 33 1.29 5.58 8.51
N THR A 34 2.47 5.91 9.01
CA THR A 34 3.62 6.33 8.20
C THR A 34 4.55 5.15 7.96
N VAL A 35 4.84 4.83 6.71
CA VAL A 35 5.68 3.69 6.35
C VAL A 35 7.14 3.98 6.71
N LYS A 36 7.66 3.25 7.70
CA LYS A 36 9.07 3.31 8.13
C LYS A 36 9.99 2.50 7.23
N LYS A 37 9.54 1.31 6.84
CA LYS A 37 10.33 0.33 6.10
C LYS A 37 9.43 -0.53 5.24
N VAL A 38 9.92 -0.90 4.05
CA VAL A 38 9.29 -1.92 3.22
C VAL A 38 10.28 -3.05 2.97
N GLU A 39 9.81 -4.28 3.10
CA GLU A 39 10.58 -5.49 2.81
C GLU A 39 9.79 -6.42 1.89
N TYR A 40 10.45 -6.95 0.88
CA TYR A 40 9.94 -8.12 0.16
C TYR A 40 10.42 -9.37 0.88
N LYS A 41 9.49 -10.22 1.33
CA LYS A 41 9.80 -11.49 1.99
C LYS A 41 9.27 -12.67 1.20
N GLU A 42 10.02 -13.76 1.24
CA GLU A 42 9.63 -15.05 0.71
C GLU A 42 9.56 -16.10 1.84
N ASN A 43 8.75 -17.13 1.64
CA ASN A 43 8.66 -18.31 2.51
C ASN A 43 8.48 -18.00 4.02
N PHE A 44 7.59 -17.07 4.35
CA PHE A 44 7.32 -16.67 5.74
C PHE A 44 5.96 -17.19 6.23
N ARG A 45 5.76 -17.26 7.55
CA ARG A 45 4.50 -17.73 8.15
C ARG A 45 3.63 -16.57 8.61
N VAL A 46 2.32 -16.73 8.46
CA VAL A 46 1.28 -15.81 8.91
C VAL A 46 0.18 -16.63 9.57
N ASN A 47 -0.01 -16.49 10.88
CA ASN A 47 -1.01 -17.25 11.64
C ASN A 47 -0.92 -18.77 11.34
N GLY A 48 0.30 -19.31 11.37
CA GLY A 48 0.60 -20.72 11.08
C GLY A 48 0.62 -21.11 9.60
N ARG A 49 0.11 -20.29 8.68
CA ARG A 49 0.06 -20.57 7.23
C ARG A 49 1.32 -20.09 6.52
N LEU A 50 1.88 -20.89 5.62
CA LEU A 50 3.03 -20.50 4.80
C LEU A 50 2.57 -19.56 3.67
N LYS A 51 3.23 -18.40 3.58
CA LYS A 51 3.13 -17.46 2.47
C LYS A 51 4.39 -17.55 1.62
N GLN A 52 4.20 -17.83 0.33
CA GLN A 52 5.28 -17.94 -0.65
C GLN A 52 6.05 -16.61 -0.80
N LYS A 53 5.32 -15.50 -0.91
CA LYS A 53 5.89 -14.16 -1.02
C LYS A 53 4.93 -13.06 -0.58
N GLY A 54 5.47 -11.90 -0.25
CA GLY A 54 4.69 -10.71 0.10
C GLY A 54 5.54 -9.47 0.31
N ILE A 55 4.93 -8.30 0.11
CA ILE A 55 5.50 -6.99 0.46
C ILE A 55 4.99 -6.67 1.87
N ILE A 56 5.92 -6.42 2.79
CA ILE A 56 5.63 -6.10 4.18
C ILE A 56 6.02 -4.65 4.43
N ALA A 57 5.06 -3.85 4.89
CA ALA A 57 5.31 -2.50 5.37
C ALA A 57 5.32 -2.50 6.90
N TYR A 58 6.34 -1.84 7.45
CA TYR A 58 6.47 -1.52 8.86
C TYR A 58 6.21 -0.03 9.03
N PHE A 59 5.64 0.35 10.17
CA PHE A 59 5.18 1.71 10.42
C PHE A 59 6.00 2.40 11.51
N GLU A 60 6.01 3.73 11.49
CA GLU A 60 6.64 4.53 12.55
C GLU A 60 5.84 4.47 13.84
N GLU A 61 4.52 4.28 13.74
CA GLU A 61 3.62 4.19 14.88
C GLU A 61 3.89 2.88 15.66
N PRO A 62 4.40 2.95 16.91
CA PRO A 62 4.84 1.77 17.65
C PRO A 62 3.68 0.84 18.05
N TYR A 63 2.45 1.36 18.04
CA TYR A 63 1.24 0.58 18.28
C TYR A 63 0.77 -0.20 17.05
N ALA A 64 1.31 0.08 15.86
CA ALA A 64 0.88 -0.52 14.62
C ALA A 64 1.72 -1.76 14.30
N LYS A 65 1.03 -2.87 14.07
CA LYS A 65 1.64 -4.10 13.53
C LYS A 65 2.07 -3.89 12.08
N PRO A 66 3.04 -4.66 11.57
CA PRO A 66 3.37 -4.65 10.16
C PRO A 66 2.16 -5.07 9.31
N LEU A 67 2.08 -4.57 8.07
CA LEU A 67 1.04 -4.93 7.12
C LEU A 67 1.63 -5.70 5.94
N ILE A 68 1.01 -6.82 5.59
CA ILE A 68 1.23 -7.45 4.28
C ILE A 68 0.41 -6.67 3.26
N ILE A 69 1.07 -5.88 2.41
CA ILE A 69 0.39 -5.12 1.36
C ILE A 69 -0.04 -6.12 0.28
N ASN A 70 -1.35 -6.36 0.19
CA ASN A 70 -1.93 -7.20 -0.84
C ASN A 70 -2.03 -6.45 -2.18
N THR A 71 -2.25 -7.20 -3.26
CA THR A 71 -2.32 -6.66 -4.63
C THR A 71 -3.33 -5.52 -4.78
N THR A 72 -4.49 -5.59 -4.12
CA THR A 72 -5.51 -4.53 -4.20
C THR A 72 -5.00 -3.24 -3.59
N ASN A 73 -4.37 -3.31 -2.42
CA ASN A 73 -3.79 -2.15 -1.75
C ASN A 73 -2.57 -1.61 -2.53
N THR A 74 -1.72 -2.47 -3.09
CA THR A 74 -0.60 -2.05 -3.95
C THR A 74 -1.10 -1.31 -5.20
N ARG A 75 -2.16 -1.83 -5.84
CA ARG A 75 -2.80 -1.15 -6.98
C ARG A 75 -3.35 0.22 -6.57
N LYS A 76 -3.99 0.31 -5.40
CA LYS A 76 -4.50 1.58 -4.89
C LYS A 76 -3.39 2.60 -4.65
N ILE A 77 -2.24 2.19 -4.11
CA ILE A 77 -1.07 3.07 -3.95
C ILE A 77 -0.58 3.52 -5.33
N LYS A 78 -0.43 2.60 -6.28
CA LYS A 78 -0.04 2.92 -7.66
C LYS A 78 -1.01 3.92 -8.30
N GLU A 79 -2.32 3.71 -8.20
CA GLU A 79 -3.34 4.59 -8.76
C GLU A 79 -3.31 6.00 -8.15
N LEU A 80 -2.91 6.13 -6.89
CA LEU A 80 -2.87 7.42 -6.18
C LEU A 80 -1.53 8.14 -6.29
N THR A 81 -0.44 7.43 -6.59
CA THR A 81 0.92 7.99 -6.54
C THR A 81 1.74 7.78 -7.82
N GLY A 82 1.34 6.84 -8.67
CA GLY A 82 2.08 6.42 -9.85
C GLY A 82 3.28 5.51 -9.54
N VAL A 83 3.49 5.18 -8.26
CA VAL A 83 4.69 4.47 -7.79
C VAL A 83 4.48 2.96 -7.85
N ILE A 84 5.31 2.30 -8.65
CA ILE A 84 5.31 0.84 -8.81
C ILE A 84 6.30 0.19 -7.84
N ASP A 85 7.47 0.79 -7.68
CA ASP A 85 8.50 0.29 -6.77
C ASP A 85 8.09 0.52 -5.31
N ALA A 86 7.76 -0.58 -4.63
CA ALA A 86 7.32 -0.54 -3.24
C ALA A 86 8.39 -0.06 -2.26
N SER A 87 9.68 -0.10 -2.64
CA SER A 87 10.75 0.46 -1.80
C SER A 87 10.58 1.97 -1.60
N LYS A 88 9.98 2.67 -2.58
CA LYS A 88 9.70 4.11 -2.54
C LYS A 88 8.49 4.47 -1.68
N TYR A 89 7.77 3.48 -1.12
CA TYR A 89 6.67 3.77 -0.20
C TYR A 89 7.17 4.24 1.17
N VAL A 90 8.45 4.07 1.49
CA VAL A 90 9.05 4.57 2.73
C VAL A 90 8.83 6.08 2.83
N GLY A 91 8.27 6.51 3.95
CA GLY A 91 7.86 7.88 4.24
C GLY A 91 6.45 8.24 3.79
N PHE A 92 5.70 7.36 3.10
CA PHE A 92 4.30 7.62 2.76
C PHE A 92 3.41 7.46 4.00
N SER A 93 2.39 8.31 4.13
CA SER A 93 1.31 8.14 5.10
C SER A 93 0.10 7.48 4.44
N LEU A 94 -0.32 6.33 4.96
CA LEU A 94 -1.42 5.53 4.44
C LEU A 94 -2.61 5.59 5.39
N GLU A 95 -3.77 6.06 4.91
CA GLU A 95 -5.02 6.02 5.68
C GLU A 95 -5.74 4.69 5.45
N PHE A 96 -6.02 3.97 6.53
CA PHE A 96 -6.70 2.68 6.46
C PHE A 96 -8.17 2.75 6.88
N HIS A 97 -8.99 1.92 6.24
CA HIS A 97 -10.34 1.63 6.68
C HIS A 97 -10.64 0.14 6.58
N PHE A 98 -11.65 -0.31 7.31
CA PHE A 98 -12.18 -1.67 7.20
C PHE A 98 -13.33 -1.67 6.19
N ASP A 99 -13.21 -2.49 5.16
CA ASP A 99 -14.24 -2.64 4.13
C ASP A 99 -14.94 -4.00 4.29
N VAL A 100 -16.18 -3.95 4.73
CA VAL A 100 -17.05 -5.12 4.98
C VAL A 100 -17.46 -5.86 3.69
N SER A 101 -17.37 -5.20 2.52
CA SER A 101 -17.73 -5.78 1.24
C SER A 101 -16.69 -6.77 0.71
N VAL A 102 -15.45 -6.69 1.24
CA VAL A 102 -14.35 -7.56 0.85
C VAL A 102 -14.68 -9.01 1.17
N ARG A 103 -14.46 -9.89 0.19
CA ARG A 103 -14.59 -11.34 0.32
C ARG A 103 -13.22 -11.99 0.16
N MET A 104 -12.66 -12.50 1.26
CA MET A 104 -11.38 -13.19 1.27
C MET A 104 -11.61 -14.69 1.30
N LYS A 105 -11.34 -15.36 0.17
CA LYS A 105 -11.36 -16.81 0.09
C LYS A 105 -10.17 -17.37 0.86
N VAL A 106 -10.42 -18.00 2.00
CA VAL A 106 -9.38 -18.57 2.89
C VAL A 106 -9.23 -20.08 2.71
N SER A 107 -10.24 -20.76 2.16
CA SER A 107 -10.18 -22.16 1.73
C SER A 107 -11.12 -22.39 0.54
N GLN A 108 -11.26 -23.64 0.08
CA GLN A 108 -12.24 -23.95 -0.98
C GLN A 108 -13.68 -23.66 -0.55
N THR A 109 -13.99 -23.80 0.73
CA THR A 109 -15.34 -23.71 1.30
C THR A 109 -15.58 -22.47 2.15
N GLU A 110 -14.51 -21.79 2.59
CA GLU A 110 -14.60 -20.68 3.54
C GLU A 110 -14.22 -19.34 2.89
N THR A 111 -15.14 -18.39 3.01
CA THR A 111 -14.95 -16.99 2.61
C THR A 111 -15.16 -16.10 3.82
N LEU A 112 -14.10 -15.47 4.30
CA LEU A 112 -14.20 -14.44 5.32
C LEU A 112 -14.66 -13.13 4.68
N LYS A 113 -15.53 -12.41 5.39
CA LYS A 113 -15.95 -11.06 5.01
C LYS A 113 -15.11 -10.03 5.75
N GLY A 114 -14.84 -8.92 5.07
CA GLY A 114 -14.11 -7.82 5.64
C GLY A 114 -12.61 -7.87 5.35
N GLY A 115 -12.01 -6.71 5.12
CA GLY A 115 -10.57 -6.58 4.95
C GLY A 115 -10.10 -5.15 5.09
N ILE A 116 -8.81 -4.98 5.40
CA ILE A 116 -8.18 -3.66 5.41
C ILE A 116 -8.02 -3.16 3.96
N ARG A 117 -8.42 -1.91 3.75
CA ARG A 117 -8.24 -1.16 2.51
C ARG A 117 -7.58 0.18 2.77
N ILE A 118 -6.76 0.60 1.82
CA ILE A 118 -6.20 1.94 1.79
C ILE A 118 -7.28 2.89 1.25
N LYS A 119 -7.61 3.91 2.04
CA LYS A 119 -8.56 4.97 1.68
C LYS A 119 -7.84 6.08 0.91
N SER A 120 -6.71 6.56 1.45
CA SER A 120 -5.91 7.63 0.86
C SER A 120 -4.41 7.37 1.10
N VAL A 121 -3.58 8.02 0.27
CA VAL A 121 -2.13 7.96 0.34
C VAL A 121 -1.61 9.39 0.26
N ASN A 122 -0.79 9.78 1.23
CA ASN A 122 0.00 11.01 1.18
C ASN A 122 1.46 10.63 0.97
N THR A 123 2.07 11.15 -0.10
CA THR A 123 3.50 10.91 -0.41
C THR A 123 4.43 11.78 0.44
N ASN A 124 3.88 12.70 1.24
CA ASN A 124 4.60 13.66 2.06
C ASN A 124 5.64 14.47 1.26
N GLY A 125 5.34 14.74 -0.02
CA GLY A 125 6.22 15.46 -0.93
C GLY A 125 7.40 14.64 -1.49
N LEU A 126 7.51 13.35 -1.15
CA LEU A 126 8.59 12.47 -1.62
C LEU A 126 8.45 12.09 -3.10
N VAL A 127 7.21 12.14 -3.62
CA VAL A 127 6.90 11.88 -5.02
C VAL A 127 6.02 12.99 -5.54
N ALA A 128 6.32 13.43 -6.75
CA ALA A 128 5.54 14.46 -7.44
C ALA A 128 4.09 14.00 -7.64
N GLU A 129 3.15 14.94 -7.53
CA GLU A 129 1.75 14.62 -7.76
C GLU A 129 1.52 14.03 -9.15
N LEU A 130 0.52 13.16 -9.28
CA LEU A 130 0.18 12.50 -10.54
C LEU A 130 -0.06 13.47 -11.71
N LYS A 131 -0.53 14.69 -11.40
CA LYS A 131 -0.75 15.77 -12.38
C LYS A 131 0.56 16.28 -12.98
N ASP A 132 1.68 16.16 -12.29
CA ASP A 132 3.00 16.56 -12.80
C ASP A 132 3.67 15.40 -13.55
N VAL A 133 3.12 15.11 -14.73
CA VAL A 133 3.56 14.02 -15.62
C VAL A 133 5.05 14.15 -15.96
N LYS A 134 5.53 15.38 -16.21
CA LYS A 134 6.92 15.61 -16.63
C LYS A 134 7.92 15.21 -15.54
N THR A 135 7.63 15.54 -14.29
CA THR A 135 8.49 15.13 -13.18
C THR A 135 8.46 13.62 -12.97
N ARG A 136 7.30 12.97 -13.13
CA ARG A 136 7.19 11.49 -13.07
C ARG A 136 8.04 10.81 -14.14
N ILE A 137 8.03 11.32 -15.37
CA ILE A 137 8.88 10.80 -16.46
C ILE A 137 10.35 10.89 -16.06
N LYS A 138 10.79 12.04 -15.53
CA LYS A 138 12.18 12.23 -15.09
C LYS A 138 12.58 11.27 -13.97
N GLN A 139 11.67 11.00 -13.03
CA GLN A 139 11.90 10.14 -11.86
C GLN A 139 11.79 8.64 -12.15
N ALA A 140 11.27 8.23 -13.31
CA ALA A 140 11.20 6.83 -13.69
C ALA A 140 12.59 6.19 -13.64
N ALA A 141 12.73 5.10 -12.88
CA ALA A 141 13.99 4.43 -12.64
C ALA A 141 14.23 3.25 -13.60
N ASN A 142 13.17 2.78 -14.27
CA ASN A 142 13.25 1.67 -15.21
C ASN A 142 12.16 1.79 -16.29
N LYS A 143 12.30 1.00 -17.37
CA LYS A 143 11.39 1.00 -18.52
C LYS A 143 9.96 0.64 -18.14
N ALA A 144 9.75 -0.22 -17.15
CA ALA A 144 8.42 -0.62 -16.71
C ALA A 144 7.67 0.53 -16.03
N GLU A 145 8.34 1.31 -15.17
CA GLU A 145 7.78 2.54 -14.59
C GLU A 145 7.41 3.54 -15.68
N LEU A 146 8.32 3.77 -16.62
CA LEU A 146 8.09 4.70 -17.72
C LEU A 146 6.88 4.29 -18.58
N MET A 147 6.79 3.01 -18.97
CA MET A 147 5.66 2.50 -19.75
C MET A 147 4.33 2.56 -18.99
N SER A 148 4.35 2.39 -17.67
CA SER A 148 3.13 2.56 -16.87
C SER A 148 2.65 4.00 -16.87
N ILE A 149 3.56 4.98 -16.80
CA ILE A 149 3.18 6.41 -16.92
C ILE A 149 2.49 6.62 -18.27
N TRP A 150 3.08 6.11 -19.37
CA TRP A 150 2.50 6.22 -20.71
C TRP A 150 1.07 5.68 -20.82
N GLN A 151 0.83 4.49 -20.26
CA GLN A 151 -0.48 3.82 -20.31
C GLN A 151 -1.57 4.55 -19.52
N GLU A 152 -1.19 5.41 -18.57
CA GLU A 152 -2.11 6.21 -17.76
C GLU A 152 -2.47 7.54 -18.43
N LEU A 153 -1.71 7.98 -19.45
CA LEU A 153 -1.97 9.21 -20.19
C LEU A 153 -3.09 9.00 -21.22
N ASN A 154 -3.96 10.00 -21.35
CA ASN A 154 -4.90 10.08 -22.48
C ASN A 154 -4.16 10.45 -23.77
N GLU A 155 -4.84 10.37 -24.92
CA GLU A 155 -4.24 10.62 -26.23
C GLU A 155 -3.62 12.03 -26.37
N SER A 156 -4.25 13.04 -25.76
CA SER A 156 -3.74 14.41 -25.76
C SER A 156 -2.42 14.53 -24.99
N ASP A 157 -2.37 13.97 -23.78
CA ASP A 157 -1.17 13.99 -22.95
C ASP A 157 -0.03 13.15 -23.57
N GLN A 158 -0.37 12.02 -24.21
CA GLN A 158 0.61 11.23 -24.95
C GLN A 158 1.27 12.04 -26.07
N ALA A 159 0.51 12.87 -26.80
CA ALA A 159 1.07 13.74 -27.84
C ALA A 159 2.03 14.79 -27.25
N ILE A 160 1.67 15.39 -26.10
CA ILE A 160 2.48 16.41 -25.42
C ILE A 160 3.80 15.83 -24.90
N TYR A 161 3.77 14.66 -24.26
CA TYR A 161 4.93 14.11 -23.54
C TYR A 161 5.75 13.08 -24.32
N LYS A 162 5.41 12.81 -25.59
CA LYS A 162 6.07 11.79 -26.43
C LYS A 162 7.60 11.93 -26.49
N ASP A 163 8.09 13.16 -26.61
CA ASP A 163 9.53 13.43 -26.73
C ASP A 163 10.24 13.20 -25.40
N ASP A 164 9.69 13.74 -24.30
CA ASP A 164 10.21 13.53 -22.94
C ASP A 164 10.28 12.02 -22.62
N MET A 165 9.25 11.28 -22.99
CA MET A 165 9.16 9.82 -22.86
C MET A 165 10.23 9.10 -23.66
N THR A 166 10.42 9.47 -24.94
CA THR A 166 11.39 8.83 -25.83
C THR A 166 12.82 9.07 -25.36
N VAL A 167 13.12 10.31 -24.93
CA VAL A 167 14.43 10.67 -24.39
C VAL A 167 14.71 9.86 -23.13
N LYS A 168 13.76 9.81 -22.19
CA LYS A 168 13.93 9.04 -20.95
C LYS A 168 14.08 7.55 -21.24
N PHE A 169 13.28 6.98 -22.15
CA PHE A 169 13.33 5.55 -22.48
C PHE A 169 14.70 5.11 -23.01
N LYS A 170 15.38 5.96 -23.78
CA LYS A 170 16.73 5.70 -24.28
C LYS A 170 17.80 5.79 -23.20
N SER A 171 17.56 6.58 -22.14
CA SER A 171 18.49 6.74 -21.02
C SER A 171 18.40 5.63 -19.96
N LEU A 172 17.33 4.83 -20.00
CA LEU A 172 17.04 3.70 -19.10
C LEU A 172 17.43 2.35 -19.72
#